data_AF-A0A5C1HY21-F1
#
_entry.id   AF-A0A5C1HY21-F1
#
_cell.length_a   1.000
_cell.length_b   1.000
_cell.length_c   1.000
_cell.angle_alpha   90.00
_cell.angle_beta   90.00
_cell.angle_gamma   90.00
#
_symmetry.space_group_name_H-M   'P 1'
#
loop_
_entity.id
_entity.type
_entity.pdbx_description
1 polymer ?
#
loop_
_entity_poly.entity_id
_entity_poly.type
_entity_poly.pdbx_seq_one_letter_code
_entity_poly.pdbx_strand_id
1 'polypeptide(L)' 'MTIQIQPNIQCENCIKCGRRPHIEQNKKYWAITCPNSSCKNSVKALIVDFDAWNRLNKKTNEIPATTEPLKRIA' A
#
# COMPACT_ATOMS: atom_id res chain seq x y z
N MET A 1 -7.62 -14.42 -7.80
CA MET A 1 -6.46 -14.47 -8.72
C MET A 1 -5.39 -13.55 -8.17
N THR A 2 -4.12 -13.97 -8.18
CA THR A 2 -3.00 -13.15 -7.72
C THR A 2 -2.18 -12.66 -8.90
N ILE A 3 -1.91 -11.36 -8.95
CA ILE A 3 -1.19 -10.68 -10.01
C ILE A 3 0.06 -10.06 -9.41
N GLN A 4 1.21 -10.39 -9.98
CA GLN A 4 2.47 -9.78 -9.59
C GLN A 4 2.56 -8.35 -10.14
N ILE A 5 3.02 -7.43 -9.31
CA ILE A 5 3.21 -6.03 -9.71
C ILE A 5 4.53 -5.92 -10.46
N GLN A 6 4.48 -5.47 -11.70
CA GLN A 6 5.67 -5.29 -12.53
C GLN A 6 6.70 -4.39 -11.84
N PRO A 7 8.02 -4.65 -11.96
CA PRO A 7 9.06 -3.91 -11.24
C PRO A 7 9.09 -2.40 -11.49
N ASN A 8 8.63 -1.95 -12.66
CA ASN A 8 8.56 -0.55 -13.07
C ASN A 8 7.43 0.26 -12.39
N ILE A 9 6.45 -0.40 -11.77
CA ILE A 9 5.41 0.29 -11.01
C ILE A 9 5.99 0.73 -9.67
N GLN A 10 5.87 2.02 -9.34
CA GLN A 10 6.24 2.53 -8.02
C GLN A 10 5.28 1.99 -6.96
N CYS A 11 5.81 1.11 -6.11
CA CYS A 11 5.06 0.50 -5.03
C CYS A 11 6.02 0.18 -3.89
N GLU A 12 5.68 0.67 -2.70
CA GLU A 12 6.43 0.42 -1.48
C GLU A 12 6.40 -1.05 -1.11
N ASN A 13 7.53 -1.53 -0.59
CA ASN A 13 7.60 -2.88 -0.05
C ASN A 13 6.75 -3.00 1.21
N CYS A 14 6.31 -4.21 1.52
CA CYS A 14 5.67 -4.54 2.78
C CYS A 14 6.48 -4.06 3.98
N ILE A 15 5.94 -3.12 4.76
CA ILE A 15 6.66 -2.45 5.84
C ILE A 15 7.33 -3.41 6.84
N LYS A 16 6.64 -4.51 7.19
CA LYS A 16 7.16 -5.49 8.15
C LYS A 16 8.17 -6.48 7.56
N CYS A 17 8.08 -6.75 6.27
CA CYS A 17 8.72 -7.91 5.65
C CYS A 17 9.69 -7.56 4.53
N GLY A 18 9.71 -6.31 4.09
CA GLY A 18 10.57 -5.80 3.02
C GLY A 18 10.31 -6.40 1.63
N ARG A 19 9.30 -7.27 1.48
CA ARG A 19 8.95 -7.91 0.20
C ARG A 19 8.00 -7.07 -0.62
N ARG A 20 8.11 -7.14 -1.94
CA ARG A 20 7.16 -6.53 -2.87
C ARG A 20 5.77 -7.16 -2.69
N PRO A 21 4.71 -6.37 -2.60
CA PRO A 21 3.36 -6.89 -2.50
C PRO A 21 2.89 -7.50 -3.84
N HIS A 22 1.74 -8.14 -3.81
CA HIS A 22 1.00 -8.56 -4.98
C HIS A 22 -0.42 -8.00 -4.96
N ILE A 23 -1.11 -8.09 -6.09
CA ILE A 23 -2.53 -7.71 -6.20
C ILE A 23 -3.37 -8.98 -6.18
N GLU A 24 -4.35 -9.02 -5.29
CA GLU A 24 -5.41 -10.02 -5.26
C GLU A 24 -6.69 -9.44 -5.85
N GLN A 25 -7.14 -10.05 -6.95
CA GLN A 25 -8.43 -9.73 -7.54
C GLN A 25 -9.53 -10.53 -6.84
N ASN A 26 -10.50 -9.80 -6.29
CA ASN A 26 -11.75 -10.34 -5.75
C ASN A 26 -12.93 -9.91 -6.64
N LYS A 27 -14.09 -10.57 -6.52
CA LYS A 27 -15.25 -10.31 -7.38
C LYS A 27 -15.77 -8.85 -7.33
N LYS A 28 -15.56 -8.15 -6.21
CA LYS A 28 -16.11 -6.80 -5.96
C LYS A 28 -15.05 -5.73 -5.70
N TYR A 29 -13.79 -6.14 -5.51
CA TYR A 29 -12.73 -5.25 -5.08
C TYR A 29 -11.37 -5.80 -5.46
N TRP A 30 -10.39 -4.93 -5.43
CA TRP A 30 -8.99 -5.25 -5.57
C TRP A 30 -8.31 -5.09 -4.23
N ALA A 31 -7.35 -5.97 -3.94
CA ALA A 31 -6.57 -5.90 -2.72
C ALA A 31 -5.09 -5.91 -3.05
N ILE A 32 -4.33 -4.93 -2.56
CA ILE A 32 -2.86 -5.01 -2.55
C ILE A 32 -2.49 -5.69 -1.23
N THR A 33 -1.77 -6.80 -1.27
CA THR A 33 -1.47 -7.61 -0.07
C THR A 33 -0.02 -8.06 -0.06
N CYS A 34 0.51 -8.30 1.14
CA CYS A 34 1.83 -8.91 1.29
C CYS A 34 1.79 -10.40 0.96
N PRO A 35 2.83 -10.94 0.29
CA PRO A 35 2.89 -12.35 -0.09
C PRO A 35 2.98 -13.32 1.10
N ASN A 36 3.40 -12.83 2.27
CA ASN A 36 3.46 -13.63 3.49
C ASN A 36 2.37 -13.20 4.48
N SER A 37 1.55 -14.18 4.91
CA SER A 37 0.45 -13.98 5.84
C SER A 37 0.90 -13.45 7.21
N SER A 38 2.15 -13.69 7.61
CA SER A 38 2.73 -13.12 8.83
C SER A 38 2.86 -11.59 8.80
N CYS A 39 2.97 -10.98 7.60
CA CYS A 39 3.12 -9.54 7.44
C CYS A 39 1.83 -8.77 7.73
N LYS A 40 0.67 -9.43 7.64
CA LYS A 40 -0.69 -8.89 7.89
C LYS A 40 -0.86 -7.43 7.45
N ASN A 41 -0.58 -7.12 6.19
CA ASN A 41 -0.87 -5.82 5.59
C ASN A 41 -1.64 -6.00 4.28
N SER A 42 -2.72 -5.24 4.13
CA SER A 42 -3.57 -5.26 2.95
C SER A 42 -4.31 -3.94 2.78
N VAL A 43 -4.40 -3.43 1.55
CA VAL A 43 -5.28 -2.31 1.19
C VAL A 43 -6.35 -2.84 0.24
N LYS A 44 -7.62 -2.57 0.54
CA LYS A 44 -8.77 -2.99 -0.26
C LYS A 44 -9.47 -1.76 -0.84
N ALA A 45 -9.74 -1.78 -2.13
CA ALA A 45 -10.44 -0.70 -2.82
C ALA A 45 -11.20 -1.22 -4.05
N LEU A 46 -12.14 -0.42 -4.57
CA LEU A 46 -12.90 -0.78 -5.79
C LEU A 46 -12.00 -0.86 -7.03
N ILE A 47 -10.88 -0.15 -7.01
CA ILE A 47 -9.80 -0.15 -8.01
C ILE A 47 -8.49 -0.33 -7.24
N VAL A 48 -7.42 -0.82 -7.89
CA VAL A 48 -6.09 -0.95 -7.27
C VAL A 48 -5.58 0.43 -6.82
N ASP A 49 -5.35 0.59 -5.51
CA ASP A 49 -4.95 1.86 -4.88
C ASP A 49 -3.52 1.80 -4.33
N PHE A 50 -2.56 2.14 -5.20
CA PHE A 50 -1.14 2.17 -4.84
C PHE A 50 -0.79 3.36 -3.94
N ASP A 51 -1.51 4.48 -4.01
CA ASP A 51 -1.26 5.64 -3.16
C ASP A 51 -1.56 5.33 -1.69
N ALA A 52 -2.71 4.73 -1.41
CA ALA A 52 -3.05 4.26 -0.07
C ALA A 52 -2.05 3.21 0.44
N TRP A 53 -1.63 2.29 -0.44
CA TRP A 53 -0.61 1.30 -0.09
C TRP A 53 0.73 1.95 0.27
N ASN A 54 1.21 2.87 -0.57
CA ASN A 54 2.48 3.55 -0.38
C ASN A 54 2.45 4.39 0.89
N ARG A 55 1.35 5.12 1.16
CA ARG A 55 1.17 5.88 2.41
C ARG A 55 1.28 5.01 3.66
N LEU A 56 0.73 3.79 3.63
CA LEU A 56 0.77 2.86 4.75
C LEU A 56 2.13 2.16 4.93
N ASN A 57 2.92 2.05 3.85
CA ASN A 57 4.19 1.34 3.87
C ASN A 57 5.42 2.24 3.77
N LYS A 58 5.23 3.56 3.60
CA LYS A 58 6.32 4.53 3.58
C LYS A 58 7.06 4.51 4.91
N LYS A 59 8.38 4.39 4.88
CA LYS A 59 9.20 4.45 6.09
C LYS A 59 9.24 5.89 6.59
N THR A 60 9.12 6.07 7.90
CA THR A 60 9.04 7.38 8.59
C THR A 60 10.22 8.32 8.30
N ASN A 61 11.33 7.82 7.76
CA ASN A 61 12.52 8.62 7.41
C ASN A 61 12.40 9.40 6.09
N GLU A 62 11.31 9.28 5.33
CA GLU A 62 11.11 9.98 4.04
C GLU A 62 9.88 10.90 4.04
N ILE A 63 9.50 11.39 5.21
CA ILE A 63 8.57 12.51 5.33
C ILE A 63 9.45 13.77 5.32
N PRO A 64 9.58 14.52 4.21
CA PRO A 64 9.94 15.92 4.37
C PRO A 64 8.85 16.51 5.26
N ALA A 65 9.25 17.07 6.38
CA ALA A 65 8.37 17.70 7.35
C ALA A 65 7.69 18.92 6.69
N THR A 66 6.65 18.68 5.89
CA THR A 66 5.71 19.73 5.53
C THR A 66 4.64 19.72 6.61
N THR A 67 4.95 20.42 7.69
CA THR A 67 4.00 20.95 8.65
C THR A 67 2.96 21.79 7.92
N GLU A 68 1.84 21.17 7.55
CA GLU A 68 0.56 21.86 7.49
C GLU A 68 -0.47 21.04 8.27
N PRO A 69 -0.92 21.51 9.45
CA PRO A 69 -2.04 20.89 10.13
C PRO A 69 -3.29 21.07 9.26
N LEU A 70 -3.88 19.95 8.84
CA LEU A 70 -5.25 19.90 8.32
C LEU A 70 -6.17 20.63 9.31
N LYS A 71 -6.53 21.87 8.98
CA LYS A 71 -7.60 22.60 9.66
C LYS A 71 -8.86 21.74 9.60
N ARG A 72 -9.27 21.21 10.76
CA ARG A 72 -10.67 20.80 10.96
C ARG A 72 -11.52 22.06 10.78
N ILE A 73 -12.29 22.09 9.71
CA ILE A 73 -13.39 23.02 9.56
C ILE A 73 -14.57 22.36 10.25
N ALA A 74 -14.99 22.91 11.38
CA ALA A 74 -16.27 22.69 12.04
C ALA A 74 -16.73 24.04 12.59
#